data_AF-A0A936ZNM7-F1
#
_entry.id   AF-A0A936ZNM7-F1
#
_cell.length_a   1.000
_cell.length_b   1.000
_cell.length_c   1.000
_cell.angle_alpha   90.00
_cell.angle_beta   90.00
_cell.angle_gamma   90.00
#
_symmetry.space_group_name_H-M   'P 1'
#
loop_
_entity.id
_entity.type
_entity.pdbx_description
1 polymer ?
#
loop_
_entity_poly.entity_id
_entity_poly.type
_entity_poly.pdbx_seq_one_letter_code
_entity_poly.pdbx_strand_id
1 'polypeptide(L)'
;MRTLILVVSLLSTTPVLAQDTPAIWRDPESGCTYFRLGDPLSLRFQRDGLPDCPDARHETSLLSNGQAAVSRDDVRDVTRAIEGLSRRLDDLRREYERRGRF
;
A
#
# COMPACT_ATOMS: atom_id res chain seq x y z
N MET A 1 -15.82 38.78 44.42
CA MET A 1 -15.20 38.69 43.08
C MET A 1 -14.26 37.49 42.89
N ARG A 2 -13.67 36.90 43.95
CA ARG A 2 -12.78 35.71 43.83
C ARG A 2 -13.52 34.39 43.65
N THR A 3 -14.75 34.28 44.15
CA THR A 3 -15.60 33.09 44.06
C THR A 3 -16.19 32.85 42.67
N LEU A 4 -16.33 33.91 41.86
CA LEU A 4 -16.86 33.81 40.49
C LEU A 4 -15.85 33.20 39.51
N ILE A 5 -14.55 33.35 39.78
CA ILE A 5 -13.47 32.84 38.91
C ILE A 5 -13.34 31.32 39.05
N LEU A 6 -13.54 30.76 40.25
CA LEU A 6 -13.44 29.32 40.49
C LEU A 6 -14.56 28.50 39.80
N VAL A 7 -15.74 29.08 39.61
CA VAL A 7 -16.86 28.39 38.96
C VAL A 7 -16.68 28.32 37.43
N VAL A 8 -16.05 29.33 36.82
CA VAL A 8 -15.79 29.36 35.37
C VAL A 8 -14.72 28.35 34.96
N SER A 9 -13.74 28.07 35.83
CA SER A 9 -12.67 27.10 35.57
C SER A 9 -13.13 25.63 35.64
N LEU A 10 -14.25 25.33 36.31
CA LEU A 10 -14.78 23.96 36.37
C LEU A 10 -15.57 23.56 35.11
N LEU A 11 -16.12 24.53 34.36
CA LEU A 11 -16.90 24.24 33.15
C LEU A 11 -16.05 23.96 31.90
N SER A 12 -14.73 24.11 31.96
CA SER A 12 -13.83 23.98 30.80
C SER A 12 -13.20 22.58 30.65
N THR A 13 -13.65 21.60 31.42
CA THR A 13 -13.20 20.19 31.32
C THR A 13 -14.31 19.30 30.76
N THR A 14 -14.91 19.67 29.64
CA THR A 14 -15.65 18.69 28.84
C THR A 14 -14.61 17.81 28.14
N PRO A 15 -14.47 16.52 28.50
CA PRO A 15 -13.62 15.63 27.73
C PRO A 15 -14.18 15.60 26.30
N VAL A 16 -13.27 15.69 25.33
CA VAL A 16 -13.53 15.60 23.90
C VAL A 16 -13.96 14.15 23.56
N LEU A 17 -15.11 13.73 24.08
CA LEU A 17 -15.70 12.41 23.85
C LEU A 17 -16.47 12.42 22.53
N ALA A 18 -15.75 12.63 21.44
CA ALA A 18 -16.25 12.40 20.09
C ALA A 18 -15.16 11.75 19.21
N GLN A 19 -14.21 11.04 19.84
CA GLN A 19 -13.44 10.05 19.12
C GLN A 19 -14.37 8.87 18.88
N ASP A 20 -15.08 8.87 17.74
CA ASP A 20 -15.77 7.70 17.23
C ASP A 20 -14.77 6.55 17.21
N THR A 21 -14.86 5.68 18.21
CA THR A 21 -13.98 4.53 18.31
C THR A 21 -14.23 3.67 17.08
N PRO A 22 -13.19 3.40 16.26
CA PRO A 22 -13.38 2.67 15.01
C PRO A 22 -13.97 1.30 15.34
N ALA A 23 -15.23 1.11 14.98
CA ALA A 23 -15.92 -0.15 15.22
C ALA A 23 -15.53 -1.14 14.13
N ILE A 24 -15.25 -2.39 14.51
CA ILE A 24 -14.95 -3.45 13.55
C ILE A 24 -16.29 -4.01 13.06
N TRP A 25 -16.50 -4.00 11.75
CA TRP A 25 -17.66 -4.60 11.11
C TRP A 25 -17.21 -5.68 10.14
N ARG A 26 -18.00 -6.75 10.04
CA ARG A 26 -17.73 -7.86 9.12
C ARG A 26 -18.88 -7.97 8.12
N ASP A 27 -18.53 -8.01 6.85
CA ASP A 27 -19.49 -8.21 5.78
C ASP A 27 -20.02 -9.66 5.79
N PRO A 28 -21.34 -9.87 5.89
CA PRO A 28 -21.92 -11.21 5.86
C PRO A 28 -21.77 -11.94 4.52
N GLU A 29 -21.62 -11.21 3.40
CA GLU A 29 -21.53 -11.84 2.08
C GLU A 29 -20.08 -12.23 1.76
N SER A 30 -19.13 -11.30 1.93
CA SER A 30 -17.73 -11.54 1.59
C SER A 30 -16.87 -12.04 2.76
N GLY A 31 -17.36 -11.95 4.00
CA GLY A 31 -16.58 -12.26 5.21
C GLY A 31 -15.44 -11.27 5.49
N CYS A 32 -15.29 -10.24 4.67
CA CYS A 32 -14.29 -9.18 4.79
C CYS A 32 -14.50 -8.34 6.05
N THR A 33 -13.40 -7.90 6.65
CA THR A 33 -13.42 -7.04 7.83
C THR A 33 -13.19 -5.58 7.44
N TYR A 34 -13.96 -4.68 8.03
CA TYR A 34 -13.91 -3.25 7.79
C TYR A 34 -13.82 -2.48 9.11
N PHE A 35 -13.23 -1.30 9.06
CA PHE A 35 -13.34 -0.28 10.10
C PHE A 35 -14.50 0.66 9.77
N ARG A 36 -15.35 0.88 10.76
CA ARG A 36 -16.45 1.83 10.72
C ARG A 36 -16.06 3.04 11.57
N LEU A 37 -15.72 4.14 10.89
CA LEU A 37 -15.54 5.46 11.50
C LEU A 37 -16.70 6.34 11.01
N GLY A 38 -17.82 6.30 11.72
CA GLY A 38 -19.06 6.95 11.25
C GLY A 38 -19.70 6.20 10.08
N ASP A 39 -20.03 6.94 9.01
CA ASP A 39 -20.72 6.43 7.81
C ASP A 39 -19.82 5.67 6.81
N PRO A 40 -18.57 6.09 6.51
CA PRO A 40 -17.74 5.34 5.55
C PRO A 40 -17.16 4.06 6.16
N LEU A 41 -17.34 2.95 5.44
CA LEU A 41 -16.65 1.69 5.70
C LEU A 41 -15.27 1.70 5.03
N SER A 42 -14.21 1.54 5.81
CA SER A 42 -12.85 1.41 5.30
C SER A 42 -12.40 -0.04 5.38
N LEU A 43 -11.89 -0.60 4.28
CA LEU A 43 -11.38 -1.98 4.27
C LEU A 43 -10.21 -2.13 5.24
N ARG A 44 -10.25 -3.17 6.07
CA ARG A 44 -9.17 -3.47 6.99
C ARG A 44 -8.08 -4.26 6.27
N PHE A 45 -6.84 -3.84 6.43
CA PHE A 45 -5.68 -4.55 5.92
C PHE A 45 -4.93 -5.23 7.08
N GLN A 46 -4.36 -6.40 6.80
CA GLN A 46 -3.48 -7.13 7.70
C GLN A 46 -2.03 -6.63 7.57
N ARG A 47 -1.13 -7.17 8.39
CA ARG A 47 0.29 -6.75 8.43
C ARG A 47 1.06 -7.14 7.17
N ASP A 48 0.59 -8.15 6.45
CA ASP A 48 1.09 -8.58 5.14
C ASP A 48 0.63 -7.65 4.00
N GLY A 49 -0.19 -6.63 4.31
CA GLY A 49 -0.72 -5.68 3.32
C GLY A 49 -1.93 -6.21 2.56
N LEU A 50 -2.39 -7.44 2.82
CA LEU A 50 -3.60 -7.98 2.21
C LEU A 50 -4.85 -7.49 2.95
N PRO A 51 -5.98 -7.35 2.26
CA PRO A 51 -7.24 -7.09 2.93
C PRO A 51 -7.63 -8.28 3.80
N ASP A 52 -8.24 -7.98 4.95
CA ASP A 52 -8.66 -8.95 5.97
C ASP A 52 -9.94 -9.69 5.55
N CYS A 53 -9.81 -10.41 4.43
CA CYS A 53 -10.85 -11.14 3.72
C CYS A 53 -10.42 -12.60 3.52
N PRO A 54 -11.35 -13.56 3.55
CA PRO A 54 -11.04 -14.96 3.26
C PRO A 54 -10.53 -15.15 1.81
N ASP A 55 -11.15 -14.48 0.84
CA ASP A 55 -10.85 -14.68 -0.58
C ASP A 55 -9.49 -14.10 -1.00
N ALA A 56 -9.10 -12.94 -0.46
CA ALA A 56 -7.81 -12.32 -0.77
C ALA A 56 -6.61 -13.20 -0.37
N ARG A 57 -6.78 -14.00 0.69
CA ARG A 57 -5.77 -14.99 1.10
C ARG A 57 -5.72 -16.17 0.14
N HIS A 58 -6.85 -16.59 -0.43
CA HIS A 58 -6.88 -17.67 -1.41
C HIS A 58 -6.23 -17.27 -2.73
N GLU A 59 -6.54 -16.10 -3.26
CA GLU A 59 -5.91 -15.59 -4.48
C GLU A 59 -4.39 -15.44 -4.31
N THR A 60 -3.96 -14.90 -3.17
CA THR A 60 -2.52 -14.74 -2.90
C THR A 60 -1.82 -16.06 -2.59
N SER A 61 -2.51 -17.05 -2.02
CA SER A 61 -1.95 -18.40 -1.81
C SER A 61 -1.81 -19.15 -3.14
N LEU A 62 -2.74 -18.98 -4.07
CA LEU A 62 -2.64 -19.53 -5.44
C LEU A 62 -1.49 -18.86 -6.21
N LEU A 63 -1.32 -17.54 -6.06
CA LEU A 63 -0.17 -16.81 -6.59
C LEU A 63 1.14 -17.24 -5.90
N SER A 64 1.20 -17.39 -4.58
CA SER A 64 2.42 -17.80 -3.86
C SER A 64 2.82 -19.25 -4.15
N ASN A 65 1.87 -20.16 -4.35
CA ASN A 65 2.16 -21.54 -4.71
C ASN A 65 2.51 -21.72 -6.21
N GLY A 66 2.20 -20.72 -7.05
CA GLY A 66 2.48 -20.73 -8.49
C GLY A 66 3.55 -19.72 -8.96
N GLN A 67 3.98 -18.80 -8.10
CA GLN A 67 5.01 -17.82 -8.42
C GLN A 67 6.37 -18.52 -8.35
N ALA A 68 6.94 -18.78 -9.52
CA ALA A 68 8.37 -18.94 -9.69
C ALA A 68 9.05 -17.80 -8.91
N ALA A 69 9.61 -18.13 -7.75
CA ALA A 69 10.37 -17.20 -6.95
C ALA A 69 11.46 -16.65 -7.86
N VAL A 70 11.45 -15.34 -8.10
CA VAL A 70 12.46 -14.68 -8.93
C VAL A 70 13.82 -15.06 -8.39
N SER A 71 14.52 -15.93 -9.13
CA SER A 71 15.79 -16.46 -8.70
C SER A 71 16.86 -15.38 -8.86
N ARG A 72 17.93 -15.49 -8.07
CA ARG A 72 19.14 -14.70 -8.29
C ARG A 72 19.68 -14.85 -9.72
N ASP A 73 19.42 -16.00 -10.33
CA ASP A 73 19.81 -16.30 -11.71
C ASP A 73 18.97 -15.49 -12.71
N ASP A 74 17.66 -15.35 -12.49
CA ASP A 74 16.78 -14.53 -13.34
C ASP A 74 17.22 -13.06 -13.35
N VAL A 75 17.58 -12.53 -12.17
CA VAL A 75 18.11 -11.16 -12.05
C VAL A 75 19.44 -10.99 -12.81
N ARG A 76 20.30 -12.02 -12.75
CA ARG A 76 21.60 -12.00 -13.44
C ARG A 76 21.43 -12.09 -14.96
N ASP A 77 20.47 -12.86 -15.43
CA ASP A 77 20.16 -13.00 -16.86
C ASP A 77 19.56 -11.71 -17.43
N VAL A 78 18.65 -11.07 -16.70
CA VAL A 78 18.11 -9.75 -17.07
C VAL A 78 19.22 -8.70 -17.12
N THR A 79 20.14 -8.70 -16.15
CA THR A 79 21.26 -7.76 -16.12
C THR A 79 22.16 -7.92 -17.35
N ARG A 80 22.51 -9.16 -17.73
CA ARG A 80 23.28 -9.42 -18.96
C ARG A 80 22.53 -9.00 -20.22
N ALA A 81 21.22 -9.21 -20.28
CA ALA A 81 20.40 -8.78 -21.41
C ALA A 81 20.38 -7.26 -21.56
N ILE A 82 20.26 -6.53 -20.45
CA ILE A 82 20.29 -5.05 -20.42
C ILE A 82 21.65 -4.53 -20.89
N GLU A 83 22.76 -5.10 -20.41
CA GLU A 83 24.11 -4.71 -20.87
C GLU A 83 24.29 -4.95 -22.38
N GLY A 84 23.80 -6.09 -22.88
CA GLY A 84 23.84 -6.40 -24.32
C GLY A 84 23.05 -5.41 -25.16
N LEU A 85 21.87 -5.00 -24.67
CA LEU A 85 21.04 -4.00 -25.34
C LEU A 85 21.70 -2.61 -25.34
N SER A 86 22.27 -2.19 -24.21
CA SER A 86 22.96 -0.91 -24.08
C SER A 86 24.10 -0.78 -25.09
N ARG A 87 24.91 -1.83 -25.28
CA ARG A 87 25.99 -1.82 -26.29
C ARG A 87 25.47 -1.66 -27.71
N ARG A 88 24.38 -2.36 -28.06
CA ARG A 88 23.75 -2.25 -29.39
C ARG A 88 23.19 -0.86 -29.65
N LEU A 89 22.60 -0.23 -28.63
CA LEU A 89 22.12 1.15 -28.72
C LEU A 89 23.27 2.14 -28.93
N ASP A 90 24.40 1.95 -28.24
CA ASP A 90 25.59 2.78 -28.45
C ASP A 90 26.17 2.63 -29.86
N ASP A 91 26.17 1.40 -30.41
CA ASP A 91 26.63 1.16 -31.78
C ASP A 91 25.71 1.81 -32.82
N LEU A 92 24.38 1.68 -32.63
CA LEU A 92 23.40 2.37 -33.47
C LEU A 92 23.55 3.89 -33.38
N ARG A 93 23.72 4.43 -32.16
CA ARG A 93 23.96 5.86 -31.95
C ARG A 93 25.18 6.33 -32.73
N ARG A 94 26.31 5.61 -32.65
CA ARG A 94 27.53 5.94 -33.40
C ARG A 94 27.32 5.86 -34.91
N GLU A 95 26.53 4.89 -35.38
CA GLU A 95 26.19 4.77 -36.80
C GLU A 95 25.32 5.95 -37.27
N TYR A 96 24.35 6.37 -36.47
CA TYR A 96 23.54 7.56 -36.73
C TYR A 96 24.36 8.85 -36.70
N GLU A 97 25.25 9.04 -35.72
CA GLU A 97 26.15 10.19 -35.66
C GLU A 97 27.11 10.22 -36.87
N ARG A 98 27.50 9.05 -37.38
CA ARG A 98 28.33 8.93 -38.59
C ARG A 98 27.55 9.25 -39.87
N ARG A 99 26.27 8.86 -39.95
CA ARG A 99 25.39 9.12 -41.09
C ARG A 99 24.74 10.50 -41.08
N GLY A 100 24.56 11.12 -39.91
CA GLY A 100 23.98 12.44 -39.71
C GLY A 100 24.95 13.61 -39.95
N ARG A 101 26.19 13.34 -40.38
CA ARG A 101 27.06 14.35 -40.98
C ARG A 101 26.88 14.37 -42.50
N PHE A 102 25.74 14.89 -42.96
CA PHE A 102 25.56 15.45 -44.29
C PHE A 102 24.70 16.71 -44.17
#